data_AF-A0A956KHF4-F1
#
_entry.id   AF-A0A956KHF4-F1
#
_cell.length_a   1.000
_cell.length_b   1.000
_cell.length_c   1.000
_cell.angle_alpha   90.00
_cell.angle_beta   90.00
_cell.angle_gamma   90.00
#
_symmetry.space_group_name_H-M   'P 1'
#
loop_
_entity.id
_entity.type
_entity.pdbx_description
1 polymer ?
#
loop_
_entity_poly.entity_id
_entity_poly.type
_entity_poly.pdbx_seq_one_letter_code
_entity_poly.pdbx_strand_id
1 'polypeptide(L)'
;MQIALDAEHPELEIDILGVNQAGHEVGNDLITDGNDIPWLQDTLEADWWGTWNPTYRDVIILDGQGELAAVFNLTDKPVTTQANYDELYALFVELAQP
;
A
#
# COMPACT_ATOMS: atom_id res chain seq x y z
N MET A 1 7.71 -5.31 4.43
CA MET A 1 6.55 -6.23 4.32
C MET A 1 6.60 -7.02 3.03
N GLN A 2 6.74 -6.39 1.85
CA GLN A 2 6.86 -7.07 0.55
C GLN A 2 7.77 -8.31 0.57
N ILE A 3 9.04 -8.15 0.99
CA ILE A 3 10.01 -9.26 1.08
C ILE A 3 9.49 -10.46 1.89
N ALA A 4 8.73 -10.22 2.97
CA ALA A 4 8.17 -11.28 3.79
C ALA A 4 7.01 -11.99 3.09
N LEU A 5 6.10 -11.23 2.45
CA LEU A 5 5.00 -11.78 1.66
C LEU A 5 5.54 -12.64 0.51
N ASP A 6 6.55 -12.17 -0.22
CA ASP A 6 7.17 -12.92 -1.33
C ASP A 6 7.85 -14.21 -0.85
N ALA A 7 8.46 -14.18 0.34
CA ALA A 7 9.19 -15.31 0.89
C ALA A 7 8.28 -16.37 1.52
N GLU A 8 7.19 -15.94 2.16
CA GLU A 8 6.30 -16.81 2.95
C GLU A 8 5.06 -17.26 2.15
N HIS A 9 4.60 -16.43 1.20
CA HIS A 9 3.39 -16.63 0.40
C HIS A 9 3.60 -16.32 -1.10
N PRO A 10 4.63 -16.88 -1.77
CA PRO A 10 4.93 -16.59 -3.17
C PRO A 10 3.77 -16.93 -4.13
N GLU A 11 2.87 -17.82 -3.75
CA GLU A 11 1.70 -18.22 -4.53
C GLU A 11 0.54 -17.22 -4.51
N LEU A 12 0.54 -16.26 -3.57
CA LEU A 12 -0.54 -15.28 -3.43
C LEU A 12 -0.35 -14.03 -4.31
N GLU A 13 0.83 -13.87 -4.92
CA GLU A 13 1.12 -12.79 -5.88
C GLU A 13 0.72 -11.39 -5.36
N ILE A 14 1.03 -11.09 -4.08
CA ILE A 14 0.66 -9.83 -3.43
C ILE A 14 1.70 -8.75 -3.75
N ASP A 15 1.29 -7.69 -4.45
CA ASP A 15 2.14 -6.53 -4.76
C ASP A 15 1.75 -5.29 -3.93
N ILE A 16 2.73 -4.68 -3.27
CA ILE A 16 2.57 -3.40 -2.57
C ILE A 16 3.16 -2.28 -3.43
N LEU A 17 2.36 -1.24 -3.66
CA LEU A 17 2.77 -0.02 -4.37
C LEU A 17 2.55 1.19 -3.47
N GLY A 18 3.49 2.12 -3.46
CA GLY A 18 3.30 3.46 -2.91
C GLY A 18 2.76 4.39 -3.97
N VAL A 19 1.85 5.30 -3.61
CA VAL A 19 1.36 6.35 -4.49
C VAL A 19 1.52 7.69 -3.78
N ASN A 20 2.10 8.67 -4.47
CA ASN A 20 2.20 10.05 -4.01
C ASN A 20 1.17 10.93 -4.71
N GLN A 21 0.59 11.87 -3.95
CA GLN A 21 -0.31 12.87 -4.49
C GLN A 21 0.43 13.82 -5.45
N ALA A 22 -0.24 14.24 -6.53
CA ALA A 22 0.27 15.29 -7.41
C ALA A 22 0.56 16.59 -6.63
N GLY A 23 1.70 17.23 -6.89
CA GLY A 23 2.16 18.44 -6.20
C GLY A 23 3.02 18.19 -4.95
N HIS A 24 3.28 16.91 -4.60
CA HIS A 24 4.11 16.51 -3.47
C HIS A 24 5.43 15.83 -3.90
N GLU A 25 5.86 16.02 -5.15
CA GLU A 25 7.01 15.33 -5.77
C GLU A 25 8.33 15.59 -5.02
N VAL A 26 8.45 16.75 -4.36
CA VAL A 26 9.64 17.15 -3.60
C VAL A 26 10.01 16.15 -2.50
N GLY A 27 9.06 15.33 -2.03
CA GLY A 27 9.28 14.29 -1.03
C GLY A 27 9.72 12.94 -1.58
N ASN A 28 9.71 12.74 -2.90
CA ASN A 28 9.93 11.41 -3.52
C ASN A 28 11.32 10.86 -3.24
N ASP A 29 12.38 11.67 -3.39
CA ASP A 29 13.75 11.22 -3.12
C ASP A 29 13.91 10.77 -1.66
N LEU A 30 13.26 11.46 -0.72
CA LEU A 30 13.33 11.12 0.71
C LEU A 30 12.60 9.81 1.03
N ILE A 31 11.40 9.59 0.47
CA ILE A 31 10.59 8.41 0.80
C ILE A 31 11.11 7.15 0.08
N THR A 32 11.79 7.31 -1.06
CA THR A 32 12.35 6.19 -1.83
C THR A 32 13.76 5.79 -1.39
N ASP A 33 14.49 6.66 -0.68
CA ASP A 33 15.85 6.36 -0.22
C ASP A 33 15.88 5.13 0.68
N GLY A 34 16.56 4.08 0.22
CA GLY A 34 16.69 2.80 0.92
C GLY A 34 15.41 1.96 1.01
N ASN A 35 14.37 2.25 0.21
CA ASN A 35 13.13 1.48 0.17
C ASN A 35 12.97 0.75 -1.18
N ASP A 36 12.50 -0.50 -1.13
CA ASP A 36 12.34 -1.36 -2.31
C ASP A 36 10.91 -1.37 -2.88
N ILE A 37 9.95 -0.75 -2.18
CA ILE A 37 8.56 -0.68 -2.63
C ILE A 37 8.48 0.27 -3.83
N PRO A 38 7.90 -0.13 -4.98
CA PRO A 38 7.70 0.77 -6.10
C PRO A 38 6.89 2.00 -5.69
N TRP A 39 7.36 3.17 -6.11
CA TRP A 39 6.76 4.46 -5.73
C TRP A 39 6.22 5.18 -6.98
N LEU A 40 4.91 5.26 -7.08
CA LEU A 40 4.20 5.91 -8.17
C LEU A 40 3.93 7.38 -7.82
N GLN A 41 4.14 8.27 -8.78
CA GLN A 41 3.73 9.67 -8.67
C GLN A 41 2.43 9.88 -9.43
N ASP A 42 1.38 10.28 -8.73
CA ASP A 42 0.12 10.64 -9.38
C ASP A 42 0.28 11.97 -10.16
N THR A 43 -0.55 12.13 -11.20
CA THR A 43 -0.55 13.30 -12.07
C THR A 43 -1.94 13.91 -12.13
N LEU A 44 -2.03 15.21 -12.45
CA LEU A 44 -3.33 15.88 -12.60
C LEU A 44 -4.19 15.32 -13.74
N GLU A 45 -3.59 14.64 -14.71
CA GLU A 45 -4.32 13.99 -15.81
C GLU A 45 -4.95 12.66 -15.37
N ALA A 46 -4.24 11.90 -14.54
CA ALA A 46 -4.69 10.60 -14.06
C ALA A 46 -5.64 10.71 -12.85
N ASP A 47 -5.33 11.59 -11.90
CA ASP A 47 -6.08 11.89 -10.67
C ASP A 47 -6.58 10.62 -9.94
N TRP A 48 -5.70 9.63 -9.81
CA TRP A 48 -6.02 8.39 -9.10
C TRP A 48 -6.18 8.66 -7.61
N TRP A 49 -5.38 9.57 -7.05
CA TRP A 49 -5.53 10.01 -5.67
C TRP A 49 -6.90 10.63 -5.44
N GLY A 50 -7.38 11.51 -6.32
CA GLY A 50 -8.72 12.09 -6.23
C GLY A 50 -9.83 11.06 -6.41
N THR A 51 -9.64 10.11 -7.34
CA THR A 51 -10.61 9.03 -7.62
C THR A 51 -10.77 8.08 -6.42
N TRP A 52 -9.66 7.67 -5.81
CA TRP A 52 -9.68 6.80 -4.63
C TRP A 52 -10.05 7.55 -3.34
N ASN A 53 -9.87 8.87 -3.33
CA ASN A 53 -10.23 9.77 -2.22
C ASN A 53 -9.74 9.27 -0.83
N PRO A 54 -8.43 9.03 -0.64
CA PRO A 54 -7.90 8.53 0.62
C PRO A 54 -7.94 9.62 1.72
N THR A 55 -8.08 9.20 2.97
CA THR A 55 -8.15 10.07 4.17
C THR A 55 -6.76 10.57 4.63
N TYR A 56 -5.68 10.18 3.94
CA TYR A 56 -4.24 10.33 4.26
C TYR A 56 -3.61 9.08 4.87
N ARG A 57 -2.62 8.53 4.16
CA ARG A 57 -1.90 7.27 4.47
C ARG A 57 -2.83 6.06 4.60
N ASP A 58 -3.86 6.02 3.77
CA ASP A 58 -4.65 4.81 3.57
C ASP A 58 -3.83 3.79 2.76
N VAL A 59 -3.83 2.56 3.21
CA VAL A 59 -3.50 1.39 2.41
C VAL A 59 -4.82 0.89 1.85
N ILE A 60 -5.00 1.05 0.54
CA ILE A 60 -6.17 0.58 -0.20
C ILE A 60 -5.84 -0.83 -0.70
N ILE A 61 -6.63 -1.82 -0.31
CA ILE A 61 -6.38 -3.22 -0.61
C ILE A 61 -7.42 -3.69 -1.63
N LEU A 62 -6.93 -4.18 -2.75
CA LEU A 62 -7.75 -4.76 -3.81
C LEU A 62 -7.65 -6.29 -3.78
N ASP A 63 -8.72 -6.98 -4.18
CA ASP A 63 -8.69 -8.44 -4.39
C ASP A 63 -8.09 -8.81 -5.77
N GLY A 64 -8.01 -10.11 -6.07
CA GLY A 64 -7.49 -10.63 -7.34
C GLY A 64 -8.32 -10.25 -8.58
N GLN A 65 -9.50 -9.66 -8.39
CA GLN A 65 -10.37 -9.13 -9.43
C GLN A 65 -10.20 -7.60 -9.58
N GLY A 66 -9.40 -6.98 -8.72
CA GLY A 66 -9.17 -5.53 -8.70
C GLY A 66 -10.27 -4.76 -7.97
N GLU A 67 -11.14 -5.43 -7.21
CA GLU A 67 -12.21 -4.80 -6.45
C GLU A 67 -11.72 -4.40 -5.06
N LEU A 68 -12.28 -3.32 -4.50
CA LEU A 68 -11.93 -2.84 -3.17
C LEU A 68 -12.34 -3.86 -2.10
N ALA A 69 -11.34 -4.46 -1.44
CA ALA A 69 -11.54 -5.45 -0.40
C ALA A 69 -11.46 -4.83 1.02
N ALA A 70 -10.51 -3.92 1.24
CA ALA A 70 -10.35 -3.27 2.55
C ALA A 70 -9.58 -1.94 2.45
N VAL A 71 -9.67 -1.14 3.53
CA VAL A 71 -8.87 0.06 3.73
C VAL A 71 -8.26 0.02 5.13
N PHE A 72 -6.95 0.29 5.22
CA PHE A 72 -6.21 0.32 6.48
C PHE A 72 -5.46 1.64 6.62
N ASN A 73 -5.80 2.45 7.62
CA ASN A 73 -5.20 3.78 7.78
C ASN A 73 -3.96 3.75 8.68
N LEU A 74 -2.80 4.15 8.15
CA LEU A 74 -1.52 4.14 8.88
C LEU A 74 -1.31 5.33 9.81
N THR A 75 -2.16 6.35 9.74
CA THR A 75 -2.17 7.45 10.71
C THR A 75 -2.75 6.97 12.04
N ASP A 76 -3.86 6.22 11.99
CA ASP A 76 -4.49 5.62 13.18
C ASP A 76 -3.74 4.35 13.63
N LYS A 77 -3.24 3.57 12.68
CA LYS A 77 -2.55 2.29 12.92
C LYS A 77 -1.14 2.29 12.34
N PRO A 78 -0.17 2.94 12.99
CA PRO A 78 1.20 2.98 12.49
C PRO A 78 1.82 1.58 12.48
N VAL A 79 2.38 1.17 11.35
CA VAL A 79 3.08 -0.13 11.16
C VAL A 79 4.39 -0.24 11.93
N THR A 80 4.85 0.84 12.57
CA THR A 80 5.96 0.78 13.55
C THR A 80 5.54 0.05 14.84
N THR A 81 4.24 -0.12 15.07
CA THR A 81 3.71 -0.97 16.14
C THR A 81 3.54 -2.39 15.62
N GLN A 82 4.18 -3.36 16.28
CA GLN A 82 4.16 -4.76 15.86
C GLN A 82 2.73 -5.30 15.64
N ALA A 83 1.80 -5.02 16.55
CA ALA A 83 0.41 -5.46 16.41
C ALA A 83 -0.28 -4.93 15.14
N ASN A 84 0.01 -3.69 14.74
CA ASN A 84 -0.56 -3.11 13.52
C ASN A 84 0.12 -3.66 12.26
N TYR A 85 1.41 -3.95 12.34
CA TYR A 85 2.14 -4.65 11.27
C TYR A 85 1.55 -6.04 11.05
N ASP A 86 1.37 -6.81 12.12
CA ASP A 86 0.83 -8.16 12.07
C ASP A 86 -0.62 -8.16 11.55
N GLU A 87 -1.42 -7.18 11.98
CA GLU A 87 -2.80 -7.00 11.50
C GLU A 87 -2.84 -6.73 9.99
N LEU A 88 -2.03 -5.78 9.49
CA LEU A 88 -1.99 -5.47 8.06
C LEU A 88 -1.43 -6.65 7.24
N TYR A 89 -0.41 -7.34 7.74
CA TYR A 89 0.14 -8.54 7.09
C TYR A 89 -0.91 -9.64 6.97
N ALA A 90 -1.61 -9.95 8.07
CA ALA A 90 -2.68 -10.94 8.07
C ALA A 90 -3.79 -10.56 7.08
N LEU A 91 -4.16 -9.29 7.02
CA LEU A 91 -5.18 -8.80 6.10
C LEU A 91 -4.80 -9.03 4.63
N PHE A 92 -3.53 -8.80 4.25
CA PHE A 92 -3.05 -9.12 2.91
C PHE A 92 -3.17 -10.62 2.58
N VAL A 93 -2.70 -11.48 3.50
CA VAL A 93 -2.70 -12.93 3.29
C VAL A 93 -4.12 -13.49 3.24
N GLU A 94 -5.02 -13.02 4.12
CA GLU A 94 -6.42 -13.45 4.19
C GLU A 94 -7.20 -13.05 2.94
N LEU A 95 -7.04 -11.82 2.45
CA LEU A 95 -7.77 -11.31 1.28
C LEU A 95 -7.26 -11.86 -0.05
N ALA A 96 -6.02 -12.36 -0.10
CA ALA A 96 -5.46 -12.98 -1.29
C ALA A 96 -5.78 -14.48 -1.42
N GLN A 97 -6.43 -15.10 -0.43
CA GLN A 97 -6.88 -16.48 -0.55
C GLN A 97 -8.00 -16.63 -1.61
N PRO A 98 -8.04 -17.75 -2.36
CA PRO A 98 -9.05 -18.01 -3.38
C PRO A 98 -10.45 -18.33 -2.84
#